data_AF-A0A2E9R1M3-F1
#
_entry.id   AF-A0A2E9R1M3-F1
#
_cell.length_a   1.000
_cell.length_b   1.000
_cell.length_c   1.000
_cell.angle_alpha   90.00
_cell.angle_beta   90.00
_cell.angle_gamma   90.00
#
_symmetry.space_group_name_H-M   'P 1'
#
loop_
_entity.id
_entity.type
_entity.pdbx_description
1 polymer ?
#
loop_
_entity_poly.entity_id
_entity_poly.type
_entity_poly.pdbx_seq_one_letter_code
_entity_poly.pdbx_strand_id
1 'polypeptide(L)'
;MTIDTQPGNIPPRYRDDLDFQPVDLEGDSFILVNDPLQIQEEPMVLSQGAFMILQLLDGERSVENILDILRQQYRAVGVEISQILEVIQTFRQSHLLEDERYLAFVEEMIQRFEDAPTRLPFHAGVSYPEDKEELTRWVDSLLEQVDPPTVEADSLVAVVAPHLDLRVESKSYALTYKALQGLDVERVIILGTGHQLRQGMFSLTNKDYETPLGTMPCDTEAVAVLREAAGALLDDRDFAHSREHSIEFQIPFLQRVLQNPETPIVPVLCGSMSAHLEDCQVPTDIEGVEPFLKALSSLLTPKTLVVAAVDFCHVGLKFGHPYTGEMMENAARAHDTNLLKALEVGSLDALWKESRRVMDFYNVCGFSSMSCLLGALPDIKGHVARYGVWHEAETGSAVSFASILFQGAEAAA
;
A
#
# COMPACT_ATOMS: atom_id res chain seq x y z
N MET A 1 -21.98 19.19 19.03
CA MET A 1 -21.85 20.49 19.71
C MET A 1 -21.47 21.53 18.69
N THR A 2 -22.24 22.61 18.59
CA THR A 2 -21.88 23.84 17.86
C THR A 2 -20.51 24.32 18.37
N ILE A 3 -19.67 24.88 17.49
CA ILE A 3 -18.47 25.59 17.94
C ILE A 3 -18.95 26.69 18.89
N ASP A 4 -18.50 26.65 20.14
CA ASP A 4 -18.87 27.68 21.11
C ASP A 4 -18.40 29.02 20.55
N THR A 5 -19.33 29.93 20.27
CA THR A 5 -19.04 31.24 19.65
C THR A 5 -18.47 32.24 20.66
N GLN A 6 -17.85 31.73 21.74
CA GLN A 6 -17.23 32.53 22.77
C GLN A 6 -15.90 33.08 22.27
N PRO A 7 -15.59 34.35 22.54
CA PRO A 7 -14.31 34.96 22.18
C PRO A 7 -13.12 34.16 22.75
N GLY A 8 -12.11 33.91 21.92
CA GLY A 8 -10.92 33.15 22.31
C GLY A 8 -11.05 31.62 22.18
N ASN A 9 -12.11 31.11 21.55
CA ASN A 9 -12.20 29.69 21.23
C ASN A 9 -11.15 29.31 20.16
N ILE A 10 -10.41 28.23 20.44
CA ILE A 10 -9.37 27.70 19.57
C ILE A 10 -9.97 26.49 18.83
N PRO A 11 -10.19 26.57 17.51
CA PRO A 11 -10.69 25.45 16.73
C PRO A 11 -9.67 24.29 16.71
N PRO A 12 -10.14 23.03 16.57
CA PRO A 12 -9.27 21.88 16.40
C PRO A 12 -8.39 22.04 15.15
N ARG A 13 -7.21 21.42 15.19
CA ARG A 13 -6.31 21.40 14.04
C ARG A 13 -6.88 20.62 12.87
N TYR A 14 -6.50 20.95 11.64
CA TYR A 14 -6.78 20.07 10.51
C TYR A 14 -5.90 18.80 10.59
N ARG A 15 -6.35 17.73 9.92
CA ARG A 15 -5.63 16.45 9.87
C ARG A 15 -4.36 16.53 9.03
N ASP A 16 -3.24 16.11 9.60
CA ASP A 16 -1.94 16.14 8.93
C ASP A 16 -1.81 15.09 7.80
N ASP A 17 -2.68 14.07 7.77
CA ASP A 17 -2.64 13.00 6.78
C ASP A 17 -3.39 13.31 5.47
N LEU A 18 -4.00 14.48 5.36
CA LEU A 18 -4.69 14.93 4.15
C LEU A 18 -3.69 15.43 3.11
N ASP A 19 -3.92 15.03 1.86
CA ASP A 19 -3.19 15.57 0.71
C ASP A 19 -4.09 16.53 -0.11
N PHE A 20 -3.48 17.53 -0.73
CA PHE A 20 -4.20 18.63 -1.37
C PHE A 20 -3.67 18.89 -2.77
N GLN A 21 -4.54 18.76 -3.77
CA GLN A 21 -4.17 18.93 -5.17
C GLN A 21 -4.95 20.11 -5.81
N PRO A 22 -4.28 21.11 -6.39
CA PRO A 22 -4.95 22.14 -7.17
C PRO A 22 -5.63 21.53 -8.41
N VAL A 23 -6.87 21.93 -8.66
CA VAL A 23 -7.64 21.53 -9.84
C VAL A 23 -8.34 22.73 -10.45
N ASP A 24 -8.28 22.86 -11.77
CA ASP A 24 -8.99 23.90 -12.51
C ASP A 24 -10.29 23.33 -13.08
N LEU A 25 -11.42 23.88 -12.65
CA LEU A 25 -12.76 23.48 -13.10
C LEU A 25 -13.44 24.70 -13.71
N GLU A 26 -13.77 24.61 -15.00
CA GLU A 26 -14.51 25.65 -15.74
C GLU A 26 -13.85 27.06 -15.71
N GLY A 27 -12.53 27.12 -15.48
CA GLY A 27 -11.76 28.37 -15.42
C GLY A 27 -11.59 28.94 -14.01
N ASP A 28 -12.19 28.29 -12.99
CA ASP A 28 -11.98 28.58 -11.58
C ASP A 28 -11.04 27.54 -10.95
N SER A 29 -10.20 28.00 -10.03
CA SER A 29 -9.22 27.17 -9.33
C SER A 29 -9.75 26.70 -7.98
N PHE A 30 -9.73 25.39 -7.75
CA PHE A 30 -10.15 24.72 -6.53
C PHE A 30 -9.01 23.85 -5.97
N ILE A 31 -9.20 23.37 -4.74
CA ILE A 31 -8.30 22.42 -4.09
C ILE A 31 -9.06 21.11 -3.86
N LEU A 32 -8.68 20.05 -4.54
CA LEU A 32 -9.15 18.69 -4.27
C LEU A 32 -8.50 18.20 -2.97
N VAL A 33 -9.30 17.65 -2.06
CA VAL A 33 -8.84 17.03 -0.82
C VAL A 33 -8.79 15.52 -1.01
N ASN A 34 -7.59 14.96 -0.93
CA ASN A 34 -7.34 13.53 -0.97
C ASN A 34 -7.29 13.01 0.47
N ASP A 35 -8.35 12.31 0.89
CA ASP A 35 -8.41 11.66 2.20
C ASP A 35 -7.90 10.21 2.10
N PRO A 36 -6.78 9.83 2.74
CA PRO A 36 -6.27 8.45 2.69
C PRO A 36 -7.21 7.42 3.36
N LEU A 37 -8.12 7.88 4.22
CA LEU A 37 -9.17 7.05 4.82
C LEU A 37 -10.45 7.05 4.00
N GLN A 38 -10.54 7.83 2.91
CA GLN A 38 -11.72 7.96 2.05
C GLN A 38 -13.02 8.04 2.86
N ILE A 39 -13.05 8.93 3.87
CA ILE A 39 -14.20 9.08 4.76
C ILE A 39 -15.42 9.58 4.02
N GLN A 40 -15.20 10.41 2.98
CA GLN A 40 -16.25 10.94 2.12
C GLN A 40 -16.41 10.04 0.89
N GLU A 41 -17.66 9.71 0.54
CA GLU A 41 -17.98 8.95 -0.67
C GLU A 41 -17.73 9.77 -1.95
N GLU A 42 -17.95 11.09 -1.89
CA GLU A 42 -17.71 12.00 -3.01
C GLU A 42 -16.38 12.76 -2.85
N PRO A 43 -15.66 13.01 -3.97
CA PRO A 43 -14.46 13.85 -3.95
C PRO A 43 -14.77 15.23 -3.36
N MET A 44 -14.03 15.62 -2.33
CA MET A 44 -14.23 16.90 -1.68
C MET A 44 -13.35 17.97 -2.32
N VAL A 45 -13.97 19.06 -2.76
CA VAL A 45 -13.29 20.22 -3.31
C VAL A 45 -13.48 21.43 -2.41
N LEU A 46 -12.40 22.14 -2.14
CA LEU A 46 -12.38 23.38 -1.37
C LEU A 46 -12.18 24.56 -2.32
N SER A 47 -12.87 25.66 -2.03
CA SER A 47 -12.46 26.95 -2.60
C SER A 47 -11.11 27.38 -2.03
N GLN A 48 -10.39 28.23 -2.76
CA GLN A 48 -9.14 28.82 -2.29
C GLN A 48 -9.31 29.51 -0.92
N GLY A 49 -10.44 30.20 -0.69
CA GLY A 49 -10.76 30.83 0.59
C GLY A 49 -10.90 29.83 1.74
N ALA A 50 -11.61 28.73 1.51
CA ALA A 50 -11.76 27.67 2.49
C ALA A 50 -10.42 26.99 2.80
N PHE A 51 -9.63 26.68 1.77
CA PHE A 51 -8.31 26.07 1.94
C PHE A 51 -7.37 26.95 2.78
N MET A 52 -7.34 28.27 2.54
CA MET A 52 -6.56 29.20 3.37
C MET A 52 -7.00 29.18 4.84
N ILE A 53 -8.31 29.09 5.11
CA ILE A 53 -8.80 28.95 6.49
C ILE A 53 -8.32 27.63 7.09
N LEU A 54 -8.48 26.51 6.37
CA LEU A 54 -8.08 25.17 6.82
C LEU A 54 -6.61 25.13 7.24
N GLN A 55 -5.71 25.69 6.42
CA GLN A 55 -4.27 25.74 6.69
C GLN A 55 -3.88 26.54 7.94
N LEU A 56 -4.76 27.44 8.42
CA LEU A 56 -4.53 28.22 9.64
C LEU A 56 -5.04 27.52 10.91
N LEU A 57 -5.78 26.41 10.77
CA LEU A 57 -6.29 25.61 11.89
C LEU A 57 -5.19 24.66 12.39
N ASP A 58 -4.35 25.16 13.29
CA ASP A 58 -3.25 24.41 13.90
C ASP A 58 -3.53 23.93 15.33
N GLY A 59 -4.72 24.20 15.85
CA GLY A 59 -5.09 23.87 17.23
C GLY A 59 -4.54 24.84 18.28
N GLU A 60 -3.95 25.97 17.87
CA GLU A 60 -3.38 26.97 18.78
C GLU A 60 -3.97 28.38 18.57
N ARG A 61 -4.37 28.72 17.34
CA ARG A 61 -4.89 30.07 17.01
C ARG A 61 -6.36 30.22 17.29
N SER A 62 -6.77 31.34 17.89
CA SER A 62 -8.20 31.69 17.99
C SER A 62 -8.78 32.15 16.65
N VAL A 63 -10.11 32.12 16.52
CA VAL A 63 -10.81 32.59 15.31
C VAL A 63 -10.53 34.07 15.01
N GLU A 64 -10.35 34.91 16.03
CA GLU A 64 -9.96 36.31 15.87
C GLU A 64 -8.55 36.45 15.28
N ASN A 65 -7.60 35.62 15.74
CA ASN A 65 -6.25 35.62 15.17
C ASN A 65 -6.24 35.13 13.72
N ILE A 66 -7.05 34.12 13.39
CA ILE A 66 -7.23 33.66 12.01
C ILE A 66 -7.78 34.81 11.15
N LEU A 67 -8.80 35.53 11.62
CA LEU A 67 -9.36 36.67 10.90
C LEU A 67 -8.34 37.79 10.67
N ASP A 68 -7.53 38.11 11.68
CA ASP A 68 -6.47 39.11 11.57
C ASP A 68 -5.43 38.70 10.52
N ILE A 69 -5.03 37.43 10.48
CA ILE A 69 -4.12 36.89 9.46
C ILE A 69 -4.72 36.99 8.06
N LEU A 70 -5.98 36.57 7.88
CA LEU A 70 -6.69 36.66 6.60
C LEU A 70 -6.77 38.10 6.07
N ARG A 71 -7.00 39.06 6.96
CA ARG A 71 -7.05 40.49 6.60
C ARG A 71 -5.67 41.06 6.27
N GLN A 72 -4.65 40.73 7.05
CA GLN A 72 -3.31 41.33 6.91
C GLN A 72 -2.49 40.69 5.78
N GLN A 73 -2.49 39.36 5.69
CA GLN A 73 -1.64 38.62 4.75
C GLN A 73 -2.35 38.39 3.42
N TYR A 74 -3.62 37.98 3.48
CA TYR A 74 -4.39 37.57 2.30
C TYR A 74 -5.33 38.66 1.77
N ARG A 75 -5.34 39.84 2.40
CA ARG A 75 -6.17 41.01 2.04
C ARG A 75 -7.66 40.67 1.91
N ALA A 76 -8.15 39.74 2.72
CA ALA A 76 -9.54 39.32 2.72
C ALA A 76 -10.44 40.42 3.33
N VAL A 77 -11.00 41.30 2.48
CA VAL A 77 -11.86 42.41 2.90
C VAL A 77 -13.30 41.92 3.08
N GLY A 78 -13.94 42.28 4.20
CA GLY A 78 -15.35 41.99 4.45
C GLY A 78 -15.64 40.57 4.96
N VAL A 79 -14.61 39.79 5.28
CA VAL A 79 -14.77 38.52 5.99
C VAL A 79 -15.12 38.80 7.45
N GLU A 80 -16.18 38.16 7.93
CA GLU A 80 -16.66 38.25 9.31
C GLU A 80 -16.42 36.94 10.08
N ILE A 81 -16.34 37.04 11.40
CA ILE A 81 -16.13 35.87 12.29
C ILE A 81 -17.18 34.78 12.03
N SER A 82 -18.45 35.16 11.82
CA SER A 82 -19.54 34.21 11.56
C SER A 82 -19.29 33.35 10.32
N GLN A 83 -18.71 33.92 9.26
CA GLN A 83 -18.40 33.19 8.03
C GLN A 83 -17.26 32.19 8.25
N ILE A 84 -16.23 32.57 9.02
CA ILE A 84 -15.14 31.66 9.39
C ILE A 84 -15.69 30.50 10.23
N LEU A 85 -16.56 30.79 11.20
CA LEU A 85 -17.19 29.76 12.03
C LEU A 85 -18.07 28.79 11.21
N GLU A 86 -18.81 29.27 10.21
CA GLU A 86 -19.57 28.44 9.28
C GLU A 86 -18.64 27.48 8.50
N VAL A 87 -17.53 27.99 7.97
CA VAL A 87 -16.53 27.18 7.24
C VAL A 87 -15.89 26.12 8.16
N ILE A 88 -15.48 26.50 9.38
CA ILE A 88 -14.93 25.53 10.35
C ILE A 88 -15.99 24.48 10.70
N GLN A 89 -17.26 24.86 10.83
CA GLN A 89 -18.34 23.90 11.09
C GLN A 89 -18.50 22.91 9.92
N THR A 90 -18.37 23.36 8.67
CA THR A 90 -18.34 22.45 7.50
C THR A 90 -17.16 21.49 7.59
N PHE A 91 -15.94 21.97 7.89
CA PHE A 91 -14.77 21.10 8.04
C PHE A 91 -14.95 20.03 9.13
N ARG A 92 -15.57 20.39 10.25
CA ARG A 92 -15.91 19.44 11.32
C ARG A 92 -16.95 18.41 10.88
N GLN A 93 -17.95 18.82 10.09
CA GLN A 93 -18.97 17.92 9.55
C GLN A 93 -18.37 16.97 8.50
N SER A 94 -17.36 17.43 7.76
CA SER A 94 -16.65 16.65 6.76
C SER A 94 -15.43 15.88 7.31
N HIS A 95 -15.25 15.82 8.63
CA HIS A 95 -14.15 15.10 9.28
C HIS A 95 -12.72 15.52 8.83
N LEU A 96 -12.56 16.80 8.48
CA LEU A 96 -11.27 17.38 8.10
C LEU A 96 -10.42 17.81 9.30
N LEU A 97 -11.03 17.95 10.47
CA LEU A 97 -10.38 18.40 11.68
C LEU A 97 -10.18 17.25 12.66
N GLU A 98 -9.05 17.25 13.36
CA GLU A 98 -8.73 16.31 14.44
C GLU A 98 -9.51 16.67 15.71
N ASP A 99 -10.82 16.41 15.68
CA ASP A 99 -11.72 16.61 16.80
C ASP A 99 -12.32 15.29 17.31
N GLU A 100 -13.04 15.34 18.42
CA GLU A 100 -13.68 14.16 19.01
C GLU A 100 -14.62 13.42 18.05
N ARG A 101 -15.22 14.12 17.07
CA ARG A 101 -16.10 13.48 16.08
C ARG A 101 -15.29 12.70 15.07
N TYR A 102 -14.20 13.28 14.55
CA TYR A 102 -13.28 12.54 13.68
C TYR A 102 -12.71 11.32 14.39
N LEU A 103 -12.20 11.47 15.62
CA LEU A 103 -11.64 10.36 16.38
C LEU A 103 -12.68 9.26 16.66
N ALA A 104 -13.90 9.63 17.05
CA ALA A 104 -14.97 8.65 17.26
C ALA A 104 -15.38 7.95 15.95
N PHE A 105 -15.41 8.68 14.83
CA PHE A 105 -15.74 8.12 13.53
C PHE A 105 -14.67 7.12 13.06
N VAL A 106 -13.38 7.48 13.19
CA VAL A 106 -12.26 6.58 12.87
C VAL A 106 -12.32 5.33 13.75
N GLU A 107 -12.58 5.48 15.05
CA GLU A 107 -12.70 4.32 15.95
C GLU A 107 -13.88 3.41 15.56
N GLU A 108 -15.03 3.98 15.21
CA GLU A 108 -16.18 3.22 14.71
C GLU A 108 -15.85 2.47 13.40
N MET A 109 -15.14 3.11 12.47
CA MET A 109 -14.71 2.46 11.23
C MET A 109 -13.76 1.30 11.50
N ILE A 110 -12.81 1.48 12.42
CA ILE A 110 -11.85 0.44 12.78
C ILE A 110 -12.58 -0.72 13.43
N GLN A 111 -13.43 -0.45 14.42
CA GLN A 111 -14.21 -1.50 15.08
C GLN A 111 -15.11 -2.25 14.09
N ARG A 112 -15.77 -1.53 13.17
CA ARG A 112 -16.60 -2.16 12.12
C ARG A 112 -15.79 -3.10 11.24
N PHE A 113 -14.56 -2.71 10.88
CA PHE A 113 -13.68 -3.57 10.12
C PHE A 113 -13.24 -4.78 10.96
N GLU A 114 -12.81 -4.57 12.21
CA GLU A 114 -12.36 -5.63 13.12
C GLU A 114 -13.44 -6.68 13.39
N ASP A 115 -14.70 -6.26 13.52
CA ASP A 115 -15.85 -7.14 13.73
C ASP A 115 -16.28 -7.90 12.46
N ALA A 116 -15.88 -7.43 11.26
CA ALA A 116 -16.24 -8.07 10.01
C ALA A 116 -15.52 -9.43 9.84
N PRO A 117 -16.21 -10.51 9.43
CA PRO A 117 -15.55 -11.80 9.19
C PRO A 117 -14.67 -11.78 7.94
N THR A 118 -14.94 -10.86 7.01
CA THR A 118 -14.29 -10.79 5.70
C THR A 118 -13.82 -9.37 5.39
N ARG A 119 -12.79 -9.26 4.57
CA ARG A 119 -12.35 -8.03 3.93
C ARG A 119 -13.04 -7.92 2.58
N LEU A 120 -13.88 -6.90 2.44
CA LEU A 120 -14.56 -6.59 1.18
C LEU A 120 -13.57 -6.01 0.14
N PRO A 121 -13.84 -6.19 -1.17
CA PRO A 121 -13.01 -5.66 -2.24
C PRO A 121 -13.13 -4.14 -2.31
N PHE A 122 -12.16 -3.42 -1.76
CA PHE A 122 -12.20 -1.96 -1.67
C PHE A 122 -11.97 -1.29 -3.03
N HIS A 123 -11.26 -1.96 -3.95
CA HIS A 123 -10.85 -1.40 -5.23
C HIS A 123 -11.66 -1.94 -6.42
N ALA A 124 -12.68 -2.76 -6.17
CA ALA A 124 -13.67 -3.13 -7.17
C ALA A 124 -14.42 -1.89 -7.66
N GLY A 125 -14.65 -1.79 -8.97
CA GLY A 125 -15.25 -0.62 -9.62
C GLY A 125 -14.28 0.54 -9.85
N VAL A 126 -13.12 0.55 -9.18
CA VAL A 126 -12.09 1.60 -9.32
C VAL A 126 -10.90 1.10 -10.14
N SER A 127 -10.21 0.07 -9.65
CA SER A 127 -8.99 -0.46 -10.27
C SER A 127 -9.25 -1.72 -11.11
N TYR A 128 -10.35 -2.42 -10.84
CA TYR A 128 -10.81 -3.57 -11.63
C TYR A 128 -12.34 -3.66 -11.62
N PRO A 129 -12.99 -4.35 -12.59
CA PRO A 129 -14.46 -4.41 -12.66
C PRO A 129 -15.12 -4.97 -11.39
N GLU A 130 -16.22 -4.36 -10.96
CA GLU A 130 -17.03 -4.84 -9.82
C GLU A 130 -18.00 -5.99 -10.19
N ASP A 131 -18.33 -6.11 -11.48
CA ASP A 131 -19.16 -7.18 -12.01
C ASP A 131 -18.35 -8.46 -12.23
N LYS A 132 -18.90 -9.61 -11.81
CA LYS A 132 -18.20 -10.91 -11.85
C LYS A 132 -17.86 -11.33 -13.28
N GLU A 133 -18.82 -11.26 -14.19
CA GLU A 133 -18.66 -11.67 -15.58
C GLU A 133 -17.72 -10.72 -16.34
N GLU A 134 -17.75 -9.43 -16.03
CA GLU A 134 -16.79 -8.46 -16.55
C GLU A 134 -15.38 -8.70 -16.03
N LEU A 135 -15.20 -8.88 -14.71
CA LEU A 135 -13.91 -9.15 -14.09
C LEU A 135 -13.29 -10.45 -14.64
N THR A 136 -14.11 -11.51 -14.79
CA THR A 136 -13.66 -12.78 -15.36
C THR A 136 -13.09 -12.57 -16.76
N ARG A 137 -13.86 -11.93 -17.66
CA ARG A 137 -13.42 -11.66 -19.04
C ARG A 137 -12.20 -10.75 -19.09
N TRP A 138 -12.14 -9.77 -18.19
CA TRP A 138 -11.03 -8.83 -18.12
C TRP A 138 -9.72 -9.53 -17.73
N VAL A 139 -9.71 -10.33 -16.64
CA VAL A 139 -8.52 -11.10 -16.23
C VAL A 139 -8.13 -12.12 -17.30
N ASP A 140 -9.10 -12.85 -17.86
CA ASP A 140 -8.83 -13.87 -18.89
C ASP A 140 -8.21 -13.25 -20.14
N SER A 141 -8.73 -12.11 -20.60
CA SER A 141 -8.17 -11.36 -21.73
C SER A 141 -6.72 -10.92 -21.47
N LEU A 142 -6.39 -10.48 -20.25
CA LEU A 142 -5.02 -10.11 -19.90
C LEU A 142 -4.08 -11.33 -19.95
N LEU A 143 -4.52 -12.47 -19.41
CA LEU A 143 -3.76 -13.73 -19.40
C LEU A 143 -3.59 -14.34 -20.80
N GLU A 144 -4.48 -14.04 -21.75
CA GLU A 144 -4.40 -14.47 -23.15
C GLU A 144 -3.45 -13.60 -23.99
N GLN A 145 -3.18 -12.36 -23.57
CA GLN A 145 -2.30 -11.42 -24.28
C GLN A 145 -0.80 -11.66 -24.04
N VAL A 146 -0.45 -12.61 -23.19
CA VAL A 146 0.93 -12.89 -22.80
C VAL A 146 1.26 -14.37 -22.99
N ASP A 147 2.45 -14.63 -23.51
CA ASP A 147 2.98 -15.98 -23.55
C ASP A 147 3.51 -16.38 -22.15
N PRO A 148 3.35 -17.65 -21.75
CA PRO A 148 3.93 -18.12 -20.50
C PRO A 148 5.45 -17.96 -20.54
N PRO A 149 6.07 -17.42 -19.48
CA PRO A 149 7.52 -17.33 -19.37
C PRO A 149 8.14 -18.73 -19.35
N THR A 150 9.36 -18.86 -19.85
CA THR A 150 10.04 -20.15 -20.01
C THR A 150 10.63 -20.63 -18.68
N VAL A 151 9.77 -21.06 -17.75
CA VAL A 151 10.14 -21.60 -16.44
C VAL A 151 9.35 -22.88 -16.17
N GLU A 152 9.99 -23.88 -15.57
CA GLU A 152 9.34 -25.14 -15.20
C GLU A 152 8.35 -24.90 -14.05
N ALA A 153 7.06 -25.06 -14.32
CA ALA A 153 5.97 -24.70 -13.40
C ALA A 153 6.05 -25.45 -12.06
N ASP A 154 6.41 -26.73 -12.08
CA ASP A 154 6.47 -27.60 -10.88
C ASP A 154 7.57 -27.21 -9.88
N SER A 155 8.47 -26.31 -10.27
CA SER A 155 9.54 -25.80 -9.41
C SER A 155 9.23 -24.42 -8.82
N LEU A 156 8.13 -23.78 -9.23
CA LEU A 156 7.75 -22.43 -8.78
C LEU A 156 7.28 -22.44 -7.34
N VAL A 157 8.02 -21.78 -6.46
CA VAL A 157 7.72 -21.66 -5.02
C VAL A 157 7.32 -20.24 -4.63
N ALA A 158 7.72 -19.24 -5.42
CA ALA A 158 7.35 -17.86 -5.17
C ALA A 158 7.31 -17.00 -6.42
N VAL A 159 6.65 -15.85 -6.32
CA VAL A 159 6.65 -14.80 -7.34
C VAL A 159 6.76 -13.43 -6.71
N VAL A 160 7.33 -12.48 -7.46
CA VAL A 160 7.14 -11.04 -7.26
C VAL A 160 6.19 -10.56 -8.35
N ALA A 161 5.11 -9.91 -7.93
CA ALA A 161 4.16 -9.22 -8.79
C ALA A 161 4.04 -7.77 -8.32
N PRO A 162 3.80 -6.80 -9.24
CA PRO A 162 3.56 -5.42 -8.84
C PRO A 162 2.31 -5.28 -7.96
N HIS A 163 2.21 -4.13 -7.31
CA HIS A 163 0.96 -3.62 -6.77
C HIS A 163 0.51 -2.27 -7.38
N LEU A 164 1.19 -1.78 -8.42
CA LEU A 164 0.68 -0.65 -9.23
C LEU A 164 -0.78 -0.88 -9.64
N ASP A 165 -1.56 0.22 -9.73
CA ASP A 165 -2.95 0.16 -10.18
C ASP A 165 -3.07 -0.65 -11.48
N LEU A 166 -4.01 -1.59 -11.46
CA LEU A 166 -4.23 -2.56 -12.54
C LEU A 166 -4.58 -1.90 -13.89
N ARG A 167 -5.10 -0.68 -13.90
CA ARG A 167 -5.37 0.10 -15.12
C ARG A 167 -4.09 0.69 -15.71
N VAL A 168 -3.06 0.86 -14.89
CA VAL A 168 -1.76 1.43 -15.26
C VAL A 168 -0.84 0.35 -15.83
N GLU A 169 -0.68 -0.78 -15.11
CA GLU A 169 0.21 -1.86 -15.54
C GLU A 169 -0.42 -3.22 -15.22
N SER A 170 -1.19 -3.77 -16.16
CA SER A 170 -1.79 -5.11 -16.06
C SER A 170 -0.91 -6.22 -16.66
N LYS A 171 -0.01 -5.88 -17.58
CA LYS A 171 0.80 -6.84 -18.33
C LYS A 171 1.76 -7.62 -17.43
N SER A 172 2.34 -6.97 -16.42
CA SER A 172 3.24 -7.62 -15.45
C SER A 172 2.49 -8.62 -14.57
N TYR A 173 1.27 -8.29 -14.10
CA TYR A 173 0.41 -9.25 -13.41
C TYR A 173 0.12 -10.45 -14.30
N ALA A 174 -0.34 -10.20 -15.54
CA ALA A 174 -0.65 -11.26 -16.48
C ALA A 174 0.54 -12.20 -16.69
N LEU A 175 1.75 -11.67 -16.92
CA LEU A 175 2.97 -12.48 -17.07
C LEU A 175 3.27 -13.32 -15.82
N THR A 176 3.20 -12.72 -14.63
CA THR A 176 3.45 -13.44 -13.37
C THR A 176 2.45 -14.58 -13.19
N TYR A 177 1.15 -14.28 -13.30
CA TYR A 177 0.10 -15.25 -13.01
C TYR A 177 -0.11 -16.29 -14.10
N LYS A 178 0.25 -15.98 -15.35
CA LYS A 178 0.27 -16.97 -16.44
C LYS A 178 1.23 -18.12 -16.14
N ALA A 179 2.33 -17.85 -15.45
CA ALA A 179 3.29 -18.88 -15.04
C ALA A 179 2.72 -19.84 -13.98
N LEU A 180 1.70 -19.40 -13.23
CA LEU A 180 1.07 -20.15 -12.14
C LEU A 180 -0.18 -20.92 -12.60
N GLN A 181 -0.51 -20.87 -13.89
CA GLN A 181 -1.74 -21.43 -14.44
C GLN A 181 -1.80 -22.95 -14.24
N GLY A 182 -2.79 -23.42 -13.50
CA GLY A 182 -3.04 -24.83 -13.23
C GLY A 182 -2.17 -25.43 -12.14
N LEU A 183 -1.46 -24.63 -11.34
CA LEU A 183 -0.74 -25.14 -10.17
C LEU A 183 -1.70 -25.63 -9.07
N ASP A 184 -1.36 -26.78 -8.48
CA ASP A 184 -2.04 -27.33 -7.30
C ASP A 184 -1.38 -26.78 -6.03
N VAL A 185 -1.94 -25.70 -5.50
CA VAL A 185 -1.45 -24.97 -4.33
C VAL A 185 -2.47 -25.11 -3.20
N GLU A 186 -2.00 -25.49 -2.01
CA GLU A 186 -2.81 -25.66 -0.80
C GLU A 186 -2.78 -24.42 0.12
N ARG A 187 -1.79 -23.53 -0.07
CA ARG A 187 -1.66 -22.27 0.67
C ARG A 187 -0.96 -21.20 -0.18
N VAL A 188 -1.47 -19.98 -0.17
CA VAL A 188 -0.76 -18.81 -0.72
C VAL A 188 -0.42 -17.84 0.40
N ILE A 189 0.87 -17.59 0.63
CA ILE A 189 1.30 -16.52 1.53
C ILE A 189 1.47 -15.26 0.68
N ILE A 190 0.78 -14.17 1.02
CA ILE A 190 0.86 -12.92 0.26
C ILE A 190 1.51 -11.86 1.15
N LEU A 191 2.74 -11.49 0.80
CA LEU A 191 3.54 -10.44 1.43
C LEU A 191 3.25 -9.11 0.70
N GLY A 192 2.31 -8.34 1.22
CA GLY A 192 1.99 -7.01 0.73
C GLY A 192 2.83 -5.92 1.40
N THR A 193 2.74 -4.71 0.87
CA THR A 193 3.35 -3.52 1.48
C THR A 193 2.35 -2.88 2.43
N GLY A 194 2.76 -2.59 3.66
CA GLY A 194 1.90 -1.93 4.63
C GLY A 194 1.96 -0.42 4.54
N HIS A 195 1.38 0.18 3.50
CA HIS A 195 1.45 1.64 3.28
C HIS A 195 0.82 2.45 4.43
N GLN A 196 -0.22 1.89 5.06
CA GLN A 196 -0.95 2.52 6.15
C GLN A 196 -0.53 2.02 7.53
N LEU A 197 0.51 1.18 7.64
CA LEU A 197 1.01 0.73 8.94
C LEU A 197 1.64 1.91 9.68
N ARG A 198 1.05 2.24 10.82
CA ARG A 198 1.52 3.34 11.70
C ARG A 198 2.32 2.78 12.87
N GLN A 199 2.02 1.57 13.33
CA GLN A 199 2.70 0.88 14.41
C GLN A 199 3.04 -0.56 13.99
N GLY A 200 4.09 -1.11 14.59
CA GLY A 200 4.59 -2.42 14.21
C GLY A 200 5.27 -2.47 12.84
N MET A 201 5.86 -3.63 12.56
CA MET A 201 6.52 -3.97 11.29
C MET A 201 5.69 -4.96 10.47
N PHE A 202 4.75 -5.67 11.10
CA PHE A 202 3.87 -6.62 10.44
C PHE A 202 2.42 -6.39 10.87
N SER A 203 1.48 -6.43 9.92
CA SER A 203 0.07 -6.61 10.22
C SER A 203 -0.43 -7.87 9.56
N LEU A 204 -1.25 -8.59 10.30
CA LEU A 204 -1.80 -9.89 9.94
C LEU A 204 -3.31 -9.81 10.18
N THR A 205 -4.12 -10.43 9.33
CA THR A 205 -5.57 -10.50 9.54
C THR A 205 -6.05 -11.95 9.49
N ASN A 206 -7.12 -12.25 10.22
CA ASN A 206 -7.83 -13.55 10.16
C ASN A 206 -9.02 -13.51 9.19
N LYS A 207 -9.21 -12.40 8.46
CA LYS A 207 -10.36 -12.18 7.59
C LYS A 207 -10.15 -12.83 6.23
N ASP A 208 -11.19 -13.46 5.72
CA ASP A 208 -11.22 -13.94 4.33
C ASP A 208 -11.19 -12.74 3.36
N TYR A 209 -10.62 -12.91 2.17
CA TYR A 209 -10.57 -11.86 1.15
C TYR A 209 -11.65 -12.10 0.10
N GLU A 210 -12.60 -11.18 -0.01
CA GLU A 210 -13.65 -11.21 -1.02
C GLU A 210 -13.25 -10.42 -2.28
N THR A 211 -13.63 -10.94 -3.43
CA THR A 211 -13.65 -10.23 -4.71
C THR A 211 -14.97 -10.56 -5.44
N PRO A 212 -15.30 -9.87 -6.55
CA PRO A 212 -16.44 -10.27 -7.38
C PRO A 212 -16.37 -11.72 -7.91
N LEU A 213 -15.19 -12.33 -7.98
CA LEU A 213 -15.04 -13.72 -8.44
C LEU A 213 -15.39 -14.75 -7.35
N GLY A 214 -15.34 -14.36 -6.08
CA GLY A 214 -15.57 -15.22 -4.92
C GLY A 214 -14.64 -14.86 -3.76
N THR A 215 -14.57 -15.74 -2.77
CA THR A 215 -13.80 -15.53 -1.54
C THR A 215 -12.59 -16.46 -1.49
N MET A 216 -11.41 -15.94 -1.15
CA MET A 216 -10.27 -16.75 -0.72
C MET A 216 -10.22 -16.78 0.81
N PRO A 217 -10.36 -17.95 1.45
CA PRO A 217 -10.40 -18.04 2.90
C PRO A 217 -9.03 -17.75 3.53
N CYS A 218 -9.02 -17.22 4.75
CA CYS A 218 -7.79 -17.02 5.50
C CYS A 218 -7.36 -18.32 6.21
N ASP A 219 -6.08 -18.67 6.09
CA ASP A 219 -5.48 -19.72 6.91
C ASP A 219 -5.15 -19.17 8.31
N THR A 220 -6.16 -19.18 9.17
CA THR A 220 -6.07 -18.60 10.52
C THR A 220 -5.09 -19.33 11.43
N GLU A 221 -4.80 -20.62 11.18
CA GLU A 221 -3.79 -21.37 11.93
C GLU A 221 -2.37 -20.88 11.58
N ALA A 222 -2.09 -20.70 10.29
CA ALA A 222 -0.82 -20.12 9.84
C ALA A 222 -0.64 -18.67 10.31
N VAL A 223 -1.72 -17.87 10.28
CA VAL A 223 -1.70 -16.50 10.82
C VAL A 223 -1.38 -16.49 12.32
N ALA A 224 -1.95 -17.41 13.11
CA ALA A 224 -1.66 -17.49 14.54
C ALA A 224 -0.17 -17.76 14.82
N VAL A 225 0.46 -18.65 14.04
CA VAL A 225 1.91 -18.94 14.11
C VAL A 225 2.73 -17.68 13.85
N LEU A 226 2.38 -16.91 12.80
CA LEU A 226 3.08 -15.67 12.48
C LEU A 226 2.86 -14.57 13.53
N ARG A 227 1.65 -14.46 14.07
CA ARG A 227 1.32 -13.48 15.13
C ARG A 227 2.13 -13.73 16.40
N GLU A 228 2.24 -14.99 16.83
CA GLU A 228 3.05 -15.36 17.99
C GLU A 228 4.53 -15.01 17.77
N ALA A 229 5.05 -15.31 16.58
CA ALA A 229 6.45 -15.06 16.23
C ALA A 229 6.77 -13.56 16.05
N ALA A 230 5.83 -12.75 15.56
CA ALA A 230 6.02 -11.31 15.38
C ALA A 230 6.17 -10.58 16.73
N GLY A 231 5.45 -11.02 17.77
CA GLY A 231 5.53 -10.42 19.10
C GLY A 231 5.34 -8.90 19.08
N ALA A 232 6.32 -8.14 19.56
CA ALA A 232 6.29 -6.68 19.60
C ALA A 232 6.36 -5.99 18.22
N LEU A 233 6.67 -6.73 17.15
CA LEU A 233 6.64 -6.22 15.78
C LEU A 233 5.25 -6.26 15.15
N LEU A 234 4.26 -6.85 15.82
CA LEU A 234 2.89 -6.91 15.32
C LEU A 234 2.18 -5.57 15.52
N ASP A 235 1.46 -5.09 14.52
CA ASP A 235 0.51 -4.00 14.67
C ASP A 235 -0.67 -4.48 15.54
N ASP A 236 -1.12 -3.64 16.46
CA ASP A 236 -2.15 -4.00 17.45
C ASP A 236 -3.48 -4.33 16.79
N ARG A 237 -3.76 -3.73 15.62
CA ARG A 237 -5.02 -3.85 14.88
C ARG A 237 -4.76 -4.23 13.43
N ASP A 238 -5.74 -4.86 12.79
CA ASP A 238 -5.62 -5.31 11.41
C ASP A 238 -6.21 -4.32 10.38
N PHE A 239 -6.60 -3.12 10.83
CA PHE A 239 -7.27 -2.12 10.00
C PHE A 239 -6.46 -1.65 8.79
N ALA A 240 -5.12 -1.77 8.83
CA ALA A 240 -4.29 -1.49 7.67
C ALA A 240 -4.68 -2.35 6.45
N HIS A 241 -5.24 -3.54 6.66
CA HIS A 241 -5.78 -4.37 5.58
C HIS A 241 -7.07 -3.83 4.97
N SER A 242 -7.77 -2.86 5.56
CA SER A 242 -9.09 -2.43 5.09
C SER A 242 -9.06 -1.78 3.69
N ARG A 243 -7.98 -1.06 3.39
CA ARG A 243 -7.80 -0.28 2.14
C ARG A 243 -6.51 -0.59 1.41
N GLU A 244 -5.69 -1.51 1.92
CA GLU A 244 -4.39 -1.79 1.33
C GLU A 244 -4.54 -2.61 0.05
N HIS A 245 -4.15 -2.04 -1.08
CA HIS A 245 -4.36 -2.61 -2.41
C HIS A 245 -3.38 -3.73 -2.76
N SER A 246 -2.19 -3.75 -2.16
CA SER A 246 -1.11 -4.64 -2.57
C SER A 246 -1.52 -6.11 -2.57
N ILE A 247 -2.15 -6.58 -1.49
CA ILE A 247 -2.68 -7.95 -1.41
C ILE A 247 -3.91 -8.11 -2.32
N GLU A 248 -4.83 -7.15 -2.31
CA GLU A 248 -6.13 -7.25 -3.00
C GLU A 248 -5.96 -7.45 -4.52
N PHE A 249 -5.04 -6.72 -5.15
CA PHE A 249 -4.81 -6.82 -6.60
C PHE A 249 -4.31 -8.19 -7.07
N GLN A 250 -3.72 -8.98 -6.17
CA GLN A 250 -3.26 -10.33 -6.46
C GLN A 250 -4.41 -11.35 -6.51
N ILE A 251 -5.47 -11.11 -5.73
CA ILE A 251 -6.54 -12.09 -5.47
C ILE A 251 -7.30 -12.48 -6.76
N PRO A 252 -7.78 -11.55 -7.60
CA PRO A 252 -8.50 -11.93 -8.82
C PRO A 252 -7.67 -12.81 -9.75
N PHE A 253 -6.36 -12.57 -9.86
CA PHE A 253 -5.49 -13.41 -10.69
C PHE A 253 -5.30 -14.80 -10.08
N LEU A 254 -5.04 -14.90 -8.78
CA LEU A 254 -4.92 -16.19 -8.09
C LEU A 254 -6.18 -17.05 -8.27
N GLN A 255 -7.36 -16.46 -8.08
CA GLN A 255 -8.66 -17.13 -8.28
C GLN A 255 -8.86 -17.62 -9.72
N ARG A 256 -8.23 -16.99 -10.70
CA ARG A 256 -8.34 -17.38 -12.11
C ARG A 256 -7.34 -18.44 -12.52
N VAL A 257 -6.13 -18.44 -11.96
CA VAL A 257 -5.03 -19.28 -12.44
C VAL A 257 -4.80 -20.55 -11.63
N LEU A 258 -5.12 -20.58 -10.33
CA LEU A 258 -4.92 -21.77 -9.51
C LEU A 258 -5.98 -22.85 -9.79
N GLN A 259 -5.65 -24.13 -9.51
CA GLN A 259 -6.62 -25.22 -9.64
C GLN A 259 -7.82 -25.05 -8.69
N ASN A 260 -7.57 -24.54 -7.48
CA ASN A 260 -8.59 -24.23 -6.50
C ASN A 260 -8.72 -22.70 -6.35
N PRO A 261 -9.84 -22.07 -6.76
CA PRO A 261 -10.04 -20.63 -6.61
C PRO A 261 -10.27 -20.21 -5.14
N GLU A 262 -10.50 -21.17 -4.23
CA GLU A 262 -10.67 -20.96 -2.80
C GLU A 262 -9.43 -21.44 -2.01
N THR A 263 -8.24 -21.50 -2.64
CA THR A 263 -6.99 -21.82 -1.92
C THR A 263 -6.81 -20.85 -0.75
N PRO A 264 -6.58 -21.35 0.48
CA PRO A 264 -6.36 -20.49 1.65
C PRO A 264 -5.18 -19.54 1.49
N ILE A 265 -5.34 -18.32 2.01
CA ILE A 265 -4.30 -17.28 2.00
C ILE A 265 -3.79 -16.96 3.39
N VAL A 266 -2.53 -16.52 3.46
CA VAL A 266 -1.92 -15.90 4.64
C VAL A 266 -1.54 -14.46 4.26
N PRO A 267 -2.42 -13.47 4.51
CA PRO A 267 -2.16 -12.08 4.17
C PRO A 267 -1.25 -11.43 5.21
N VAL A 268 -0.10 -10.93 4.77
CA VAL A 268 0.89 -10.25 5.63
C VAL A 268 1.20 -8.89 5.03
N LEU A 269 0.94 -7.81 5.76
CA LEU A 269 1.45 -6.49 5.41
C LEU A 269 2.79 -6.26 6.08
N CYS A 270 3.81 -5.95 5.29
CA CYS A 270 5.14 -5.63 5.78
C CYS A 270 5.33 -4.10 5.81
N GLY A 271 5.53 -3.55 7.01
CA GLY A 271 5.91 -2.16 7.24
C GLY A 271 7.37 -1.90 6.88
N SER A 272 7.78 -0.64 6.86
CA SER A 272 9.12 -0.25 6.42
C SER A 272 10.22 -0.71 7.37
N MET A 273 11.16 -1.51 6.86
CA MET A 273 12.42 -1.86 7.52
C MET A 273 13.50 -0.78 7.30
N SER A 274 13.22 0.21 6.44
CA SER A 274 14.21 1.22 6.01
C SER A 274 14.73 2.07 7.16
N ALA A 275 13.91 2.30 8.19
CA ALA A 275 14.30 3.00 9.41
C ALA A 275 15.46 2.33 10.18
N HIS A 276 15.73 1.05 9.91
CA HIS A 276 16.80 0.29 10.58
C HIS A 276 18.08 0.17 9.74
N LEU A 277 18.12 0.71 8.52
CA LEU A 277 19.28 0.58 7.62
C LEU A 277 20.56 1.21 8.19
N GLU A 278 20.44 2.22 9.05
CA GLU A 278 21.60 2.88 9.66
C GLU A 278 22.29 1.96 10.68
N ASP A 279 21.47 1.35 11.53
CA ASP A 279 21.91 0.59 12.71
C ASP A 279 22.10 -0.92 12.44
N CYS A 280 21.44 -1.47 11.42
CA CYS A 280 21.43 -2.90 11.14
C CYS A 280 22.23 -3.27 9.87
N GLN A 281 23.02 -4.33 9.95
CA GLN A 281 23.77 -4.89 8.81
C GLN A 281 22.96 -5.90 8.00
N VAL A 282 21.99 -6.55 8.63
CA VAL A 282 21.04 -7.50 8.03
C VAL A 282 19.66 -7.37 8.71
N PRO A 283 18.56 -7.81 8.08
CA PRO A 283 17.23 -7.67 8.68
C PRO A 283 17.09 -8.37 10.04
N THR A 284 17.81 -9.47 10.26
CA THR A 284 17.76 -10.24 11.52
C THR A 284 18.43 -9.54 12.70
N ASP A 285 19.12 -8.41 12.47
CA ASP A 285 19.60 -7.56 13.57
C ASP A 285 18.44 -6.80 14.24
N ILE A 286 17.30 -6.66 13.56
CA ILE A 286 16.07 -6.10 14.13
C ILE A 286 15.45 -7.16 15.06
N GLU A 287 15.31 -6.79 16.33
CA GLU A 287 14.73 -7.66 17.35
C GLU A 287 13.33 -8.14 16.94
N GLY A 288 13.11 -9.45 16.92
CA GLY A 288 11.85 -10.08 16.52
C GLY A 288 11.75 -10.49 15.05
N VAL A 289 12.59 -9.96 14.15
CA VAL A 289 12.55 -10.33 12.72
C VAL A 289 13.00 -11.76 12.49
N GLU A 290 14.09 -12.22 13.12
CA GLU A 290 14.56 -13.60 12.95
C GLU A 290 13.51 -14.67 13.37
N PRO A 291 12.86 -14.57 14.55
CA PRO A 291 11.73 -15.44 14.89
C PRO A 291 10.61 -15.44 13.85
N PHE A 292 10.22 -14.26 13.35
CA PHE A 292 9.19 -14.14 12.33
C PHE A 292 9.58 -14.85 11.02
N LEU A 293 10.80 -14.63 10.53
CA LEU A 293 11.29 -15.31 9.31
C LEU A 293 11.34 -16.83 9.48
N LYS A 294 11.74 -17.34 10.65
CA LYS A 294 11.73 -18.77 10.94
C LYS A 294 10.31 -19.35 10.95
N ALA A 295 9.36 -18.62 11.53
CA ALA A 295 7.96 -19.01 11.53
C ALA A 295 7.39 -19.01 10.11
N LEU A 296 7.71 -18.00 9.30
CA LEU A 296 7.35 -17.92 7.89
C LEU A 296 7.92 -19.12 7.10
N SER A 297 9.20 -19.44 7.27
CA SER A 297 9.82 -20.65 6.67
C SER A 297 9.13 -21.94 7.10
N SER A 298 8.69 -22.06 8.35
CA SER A 298 8.05 -23.29 8.85
C SER A 298 6.66 -23.56 8.24
N LEU A 299 6.03 -22.54 7.66
CA LEU A 299 4.74 -22.66 6.99
C LEU A 299 4.86 -23.13 5.53
N LEU A 300 6.08 -23.20 5.00
CA LEU A 300 6.33 -23.55 3.61
C LEU A 300 6.30 -25.07 3.42
N THR A 301 5.54 -25.50 2.42
CA THR A 301 5.46 -26.88 1.94
C THR A 301 5.66 -26.89 0.42
N PRO A 302 5.83 -28.06 -0.23
CA PRO A 302 5.87 -28.14 -1.70
C PRO A 302 4.63 -27.58 -2.41
N LYS A 303 3.51 -27.39 -1.69
CA LYS A 303 2.26 -26.81 -2.19
C LYS A 303 1.95 -25.44 -1.58
N THR A 304 2.95 -24.77 -1.04
CA THR A 304 2.84 -23.38 -0.59
C THR A 304 3.44 -22.45 -1.63
N LEU A 305 2.68 -21.47 -2.08
CA LEU A 305 3.14 -20.40 -2.95
C LEU A 305 3.36 -19.14 -2.12
N VAL A 306 4.48 -18.44 -2.32
CA VAL A 306 4.69 -17.10 -1.75
C VAL A 306 4.56 -16.04 -2.83
N VAL A 307 3.73 -15.02 -2.61
CA VAL A 307 3.55 -13.88 -3.50
C VAL A 307 4.07 -12.63 -2.77
N ALA A 308 5.13 -12.02 -3.26
CA ALA A 308 5.52 -10.68 -2.86
C ALA A 308 4.83 -9.66 -3.78
N ALA A 309 3.87 -8.94 -3.24
CA ALA A 309 3.03 -7.98 -3.96
C ALA A 309 3.60 -6.56 -3.79
N VAL A 310 4.57 -6.22 -4.64
CA VAL A 310 5.47 -5.09 -4.41
C VAL A 310 5.85 -4.34 -5.68
N ASP A 311 6.05 -3.04 -5.53
CA ASP A 311 6.74 -2.20 -6.50
C ASP A 311 8.19 -1.93 -6.05
N PHE A 312 8.95 -1.28 -6.93
CA PHE A 312 10.38 -1.00 -6.74
C PHE A 312 10.60 0.48 -6.36
N CYS A 313 11.52 1.22 -6.99
CA CYS A 313 11.73 2.64 -6.74
C CYS A 313 10.45 3.49 -6.97
N HIS A 314 10.20 4.42 -6.04
CA HIS A 314 9.25 5.53 -6.16
C HIS A 314 10.01 6.86 -6.15
N VAL A 315 10.16 7.49 -7.33
CA VAL A 315 10.98 8.69 -7.52
C VAL A 315 10.18 9.86 -8.11
N GLY A 316 10.61 11.10 -7.84
CA GLY A 316 9.88 12.30 -8.25
C GLY A 316 9.34 13.16 -7.10
N LEU A 317 8.65 14.23 -7.49
CA LEU A 317 8.22 15.29 -6.59
C LEU A 317 7.22 14.81 -5.53
N LYS A 318 6.29 13.91 -5.91
CA LYS A 318 5.29 13.31 -5.01
C LYS A 318 5.92 12.47 -3.90
N PHE A 319 7.08 11.88 -4.16
CA PHE A 319 7.80 11.01 -3.22
C PHE A 319 8.89 11.77 -2.44
N GLY A 320 8.80 13.10 -2.39
CA GLY A 320 9.67 13.95 -1.57
C GLY A 320 11.03 14.27 -2.19
N HIS A 321 11.24 13.99 -3.48
CA HIS A 321 12.48 14.34 -4.15
C HIS A 321 12.46 15.74 -4.77
N PRO A 322 13.63 16.41 -4.89
CA PRO A 322 13.74 17.73 -5.49
C PRO A 322 13.73 17.73 -7.03
N TYR A 323 13.69 16.55 -7.67
CA TYR A 323 13.75 16.38 -9.11
C TYR A 323 12.58 15.51 -9.60
N THR A 324 12.23 15.63 -10.87
CA THR A 324 11.17 14.79 -11.46
C THR A 324 11.62 13.33 -11.58
N GLY A 325 10.66 12.41 -11.65
CA GLY A 325 10.91 10.99 -11.85
C GLY A 325 11.75 10.73 -13.10
N GLU A 326 11.50 11.45 -14.20
CA GLU A 326 12.28 11.36 -15.44
C GLU A 326 13.76 11.73 -15.24
N MET A 327 14.05 12.79 -14.48
CA MET A 327 15.43 13.19 -14.18
C MET A 327 16.16 12.15 -13.31
N MET A 328 15.43 11.45 -12.44
CA MET A 328 15.97 10.46 -11.51
C MET A 328 16.02 9.04 -12.09
N GLU A 329 15.29 8.78 -13.18
CA GLU A 329 15.05 7.43 -13.70
C GLU A 329 16.33 6.63 -13.94
N ASN A 330 17.35 7.22 -14.54
CA ASN A 330 18.60 6.51 -14.81
C ASN A 330 19.28 6.02 -13.51
N ALA A 331 19.21 6.80 -12.44
CA ALA A 331 19.79 6.44 -11.16
C ALA A 331 18.92 5.40 -10.41
N ALA A 332 17.59 5.56 -10.47
CA ALA A 332 16.62 4.59 -9.95
C ALA A 332 16.76 3.23 -10.64
N ARG A 333 16.83 3.20 -11.97
CA ARG A 333 17.07 1.97 -12.76
C ARG A 333 18.38 1.28 -12.40
N ALA A 334 19.43 2.05 -12.13
CA ALA A 334 20.70 1.48 -11.70
C ALA A 334 20.60 0.82 -10.32
N HIS A 335 19.83 1.41 -9.40
CA HIS A 335 19.52 0.83 -8.10
C HIS A 335 18.67 -0.44 -8.25
N ASP A 336 17.56 -0.38 -8.99
CA ASP A 336 16.69 -1.54 -9.26
C ASP A 336 17.46 -2.68 -9.90
N THR A 337 18.37 -2.40 -10.85
CA THR A 337 19.19 -3.43 -11.47
C THR A 337 20.01 -4.22 -10.45
N ASN A 338 20.47 -3.58 -9.37
CA ASN A 338 21.20 -4.27 -8.31
C ASN A 338 20.26 -5.07 -7.39
N LEU A 339 19.07 -4.53 -7.08
CA LEU A 339 18.03 -5.24 -6.34
C LEU A 339 17.56 -6.49 -7.10
N LEU A 340 17.29 -6.35 -8.40
CA LEU A 340 16.91 -7.44 -9.30
C LEU A 340 17.99 -8.53 -9.34
N LYS A 341 19.28 -8.16 -9.43
CA LYS A 341 20.38 -9.13 -9.35
C LYS A 341 20.40 -9.88 -8.02
N ALA A 342 20.12 -9.20 -6.91
CA ALA A 342 20.02 -9.84 -5.61
C ALA A 342 18.87 -10.87 -5.57
N LEU A 343 17.72 -10.52 -6.16
CA LEU A 343 16.56 -11.40 -6.27
C LEU A 343 16.83 -12.60 -7.21
N GLU A 344 17.48 -12.39 -8.35
CA GLU A 344 17.86 -13.45 -9.30
C GLU A 344 18.71 -14.54 -8.62
N VAL A 345 19.64 -14.15 -7.73
CA VAL A 345 20.50 -15.08 -7.01
C VAL A 345 19.97 -15.46 -5.61
N GLY A 346 18.77 -15.01 -5.24
CA GLY A 346 18.15 -15.32 -3.94
C GLY A 346 18.89 -14.77 -2.72
N SER A 347 19.62 -13.65 -2.85
CA SER A 347 20.51 -13.16 -1.78
C SER A 347 19.89 -12.02 -0.97
N LEU A 348 19.41 -12.35 0.24
CA LEU A 348 18.94 -11.36 1.22
C LEU A 348 20.04 -10.36 1.61
N ASP A 349 21.28 -10.83 1.79
CA ASP A 349 22.43 -9.98 2.12
C ASP A 349 22.72 -8.95 1.01
N ALA A 350 22.66 -9.37 -0.26
CA ALA A 350 22.84 -8.45 -1.38
C ALA A 350 21.70 -7.43 -1.48
N LEU A 351 20.45 -7.85 -1.27
CA LEU A 351 19.28 -6.95 -1.26
C LEU A 351 19.44 -5.89 -0.17
N TRP A 352 19.75 -6.30 1.07
CA TRP A 352 19.93 -5.40 2.21
C TRP A 352 21.09 -4.43 1.99
N LYS A 353 22.24 -4.92 1.52
CA LYS A 353 23.42 -4.09 1.25
C LYS A 353 23.14 -3.01 0.22
N GLU A 354 22.37 -3.31 -0.83
CA GLU A 354 22.05 -2.33 -1.85
C GLU A 354 21.11 -1.23 -1.33
N SER A 355 20.05 -1.58 -0.59
CA SER A 355 19.17 -0.59 0.04
C SER A 355 19.90 0.26 1.07
N ARG A 356 20.77 -0.35 1.89
CA ARG A 356 21.60 0.35 2.87
C ARG A 356 22.61 1.30 2.22
N ARG A 357 23.19 0.93 1.07
CA ARG A 357 24.15 1.78 0.33
C ARG A 357 23.55 3.15 -0.02
N VAL A 358 22.25 3.20 -0.26
CA VAL A 358 21.52 4.42 -0.63
C VAL A 358 20.61 4.92 0.49
N MET A 359 20.58 4.25 1.65
CA MET A 359 19.69 4.58 2.78
C MET A 359 18.22 4.75 2.34
N ASP A 360 17.75 3.83 1.49
CA ASP A 360 16.41 3.85 0.89
C ASP A 360 16.04 5.18 0.18
N PHE A 361 17.03 5.91 -0.33
CA PHE A 361 16.83 7.20 -1.00
C PHE A 361 15.86 7.13 -2.20
N TYR A 362 15.59 5.96 -2.78
CA TYR A 362 14.64 5.81 -3.91
C TYR A 362 13.27 5.28 -3.49
N ASN A 363 12.98 5.23 -2.18
CA ASN A 363 11.69 4.83 -1.60
C ASN A 363 11.18 3.49 -2.16
N VAL A 364 11.93 2.40 -1.95
CA VAL A 364 11.56 1.08 -2.47
C VAL A 364 10.48 0.46 -1.58
N CYS A 365 9.21 0.59 -1.98
CA CYS A 365 8.07 0.15 -1.15
C CYS A 365 8.09 -1.37 -0.89
N GLY A 366 8.67 -2.14 -1.81
CA GLY A 366 8.78 -3.58 -1.72
C GLY A 366 9.89 -4.12 -0.82
N PHE A 367 10.76 -3.25 -0.30
CA PHE A 367 12.01 -3.67 0.33
C PHE A 367 11.80 -4.66 1.48
N SER A 368 10.85 -4.38 2.37
CA SER A 368 10.55 -5.26 3.52
C SER A 368 9.96 -6.59 3.08
N SER A 369 8.97 -6.59 2.19
CA SER A 369 8.31 -7.82 1.74
C SER A 369 9.27 -8.71 0.94
N MET A 370 10.14 -8.12 0.12
CA MET A 370 11.23 -8.85 -0.55
C MET A 370 12.27 -9.38 0.43
N SER A 371 12.58 -8.64 1.51
CA SER A 371 13.46 -9.11 2.58
C SER A 371 12.85 -10.31 3.32
N CYS A 372 11.54 -10.27 3.59
CA CYS A 372 10.80 -11.40 4.15
C CYS A 372 10.78 -12.61 3.21
N LEU A 373 10.56 -12.39 1.91
CA LEU A 373 10.59 -13.44 0.90
C LEU A 373 11.95 -14.17 0.89
N LEU A 374 13.05 -13.42 0.71
CA LEU A 374 14.39 -14.01 0.65
C LEU A 374 14.84 -14.59 2.00
N GLY A 375 14.38 -14.02 3.11
CA GLY A 375 14.68 -14.52 4.44
C GLY A 375 13.96 -15.84 4.77
N ALA A 376 12.74 -16.02 4.25
CA ALA A 376 11.98 -17.24 4.47
C ALA A 376 12.38 -18.38 3.51
N LEU A 377 12.91 -18.04 2.34
CA LEU A 377 13.29 -18.96 1.26
C LEU A 377 14.78 -18.78 0.89
N PRO A 378 15.74 -19.28 1.70
CA PRO A 378 17.16 -18.98 1.52
C PRO A 378 17.85 -19.66 0.32
N ASP A 379 17.17 -20.54 -0.42
CA ASP A 379 17.75 -21.31 -1.54
C ASP A 379 16.87 -21.27 -2.80
N ILE A 380 16.49 -20.06 -3.22
CA ILE A 380 15.70 -19.83 -4.44
C ILE A 380 16.50 -19.14 -5.52
N LYS A 381 16.11 -19.34 -6.78
CA LYS A 381 16.63 -18.60 -7.94
C LYS A 381 15.52 -17.85 -8.62
N GLY A 382 15.72 -16.54 -8.80
CA GLY A 382 14.78 -15.66 -9.47
C GLY A 382 15.02 -15.61 -10.98
N HIS A 383 13.95 -15.52 -11.75
CA HIS A 383 13.94 -15.20 -13.17
C HIS A 383 13.11 -13.94 -13.38
N VAL A 384 13.75 -12.84 -13.79
CA VAL A 384 13.06 -11.58 -14.08
C VAL A 384 12.36 -11.69 -15.43
N ALA A 385 11.04 -11.90 -15.40
CA ALA A 385 10.22 -11.98 -16.61
C ALA A 385 9.93 -10.60 -17.21
N ARG A 386 9.81 -9.57 -16.36
CA ARG A 386 9.57 -8.18 -16.79
C ARG A 386 10.13 -7.19 -15.77
N TYR A 387 10.63 -6.07 -16.29
CA TYR A 387 10.94 -4.87 -15.52
C TYR A 387 10.48 -3.66 -16.32
N GLY A 388 9.93 -2.65 -15.64
CA GLY A 388 9.41 -1.44 -16.25
C GLY A 388 9.44 -0.24 -15.31
N VAL A 389 9.17 0.92 -15.88
CA VAL A 389 8.97 2.18 -15.15
C VAL A 389 7.73 2.82 -15.74
N TRP A 390 6.78 3.16 -14.88
CA TRP A 390 5.63 4.00 -15.20
C TRP A 390 5.91 5.44 -14.79
N HIS A 391 5.46 6.39 -15.60
CA HIS A 391 5.60 7.82 -15.35
C HIS A 391 4.22 8.43 -15.09
N GLU A 392 4.06 9.04 -13.93
CA GLU A 392 2.91 9.86 -13.55
C GLU A 392 3.25 11.32 -13.90
N ALA A 393 2.89 11.74 -15.11
CA ALA A 393 3.26 13.04 -15.65
C ALA A 393 2.69 14.19 -14.80
N GLU A 394 1.48 14.00 -14.26
CA GLU A 394 0.72 14.94 -13.45
C GLU A 394 1.47 15.35 -12.18
N THR A 395 2.22 14.40 -11.60
CA THR A 395 2.94 14.60 -10.34
C THR A 395 4.45 14.70 -10.57
N GLY A 396 4.90 14.66 -11.83
CA GLY A 396 6.30 14.64 -12.20
C GLY A 396 7.05 13.48 -11.54
N SER A 397 6.39 12.33 -11.36
CA SER A 397 6.93 11.18 -10.60
C SER A 397 6.93 9.91 -11.44
N ALA A 398 7.67 8.90 -10.98
CA ALA A 398 7.80 7.63 -11.65
C ALA A 398 7.90 6.49 -10.62
N VAL A 399 7.30 5.35 -10.97
CA VAL A 399 7.32 4.13 -10.17
C VAL A 399 7.81 2.99 -11.04
N SER A 400 8.77 2.24 -10.52
CA SER A 400 9.31 1.06 -11.20
C SER A 400 8.69 -0.22 -10.66
N PHE A 401 8.64 -1.26 -11.49
CA PHE A 401 7.98 -2.51 -11.18
C PHE A 401 8.66 -3.69 -11.86
N ALA A 402 8.45 -4.89 -11.32
CA ALA A 402 8.96 -6.11 -11.92
C ALA A 402 8.00 -7.31 -11.76
N SER A 403 8.14 -8.27 -12.66
CA SER A 403 7.61 -9.63 -12.55
C SER A 403 8.79 -10.58 -12.41
N ILE A 404 8.85 -11.33 -11.31
CA ILE A 404 9.95 -12.25 -11.03
C ILE A 404 9.36 -13.59 -10.59
N LEU A 405 9.90 -14.67 -11.14
CA LEU A 405 9.49 -16.04 -10.84
C LEU A 405 10.61 -16.74 -10.09
N PHE A 406 10.30 -17.42 -8.99
CA PHE A 406 11.31 -18.07 -8.17
C PHE A 406 11.16 -19.58 -8.19
N GLN A 407 12.24 -20.25 -8.58
CA GLN A 407 12.35 -21.70 -8.50
C GLN A 407 13.06 -22.08 -7.19
N GLY A 408 12.49 -23.02 -6.44
CA GLY A 408 13.15 -23.63 -5.30
C GLY A 408 14.16 -24.69 -5.74
N ALA A 409 15.12 -25.04 -4.87
CA ALA A 409 15.87 -26.28 -5.07
C ALA A 409 14.88 -27.45 -5.15
N GLU A 410 15.00 -28.30 -6.18
CA GLU A 410 14.19 -29.53 -6.30
C GLU A 410 14.21 -30.25 -4.94
N ALA A 411 13.03 -30.41 -4.33
CA ALA A 411 12.89 -31.36 -3.23
C ALA A 411 13.31 -32.70 -3.82
N ALA A 412 14.49 -33.19 -3.46
CA ALA A 412 14.96 -34.49 -3.87
C ALA A 412 13.86 -35.51 -3.50
N ALA A 413 13.20 -36.04 -4.54
CA ALA A 413 12.06 -36.93 -4.44
C ALA A 413 12.34 -38.20 -3.63
#